data_AF-A0AAW3MJ80-F1
#
_entry.id   AF-A0AAW3MJ80-F1
#
_cell.length_a   1.000
_cell.length_b   1.000
_cell.length_c   1.000
_cell.angle_alpha   90.00
_cell.angle_beta   90.00
_cell.angle_gamma   90.00
#
_symmetry.space_group_name_H-M   'P 1'
#
loop_
_entity.id
_entity.type
_entity.pdbx_description
1 polymer ?
#
loop_
_entity_poly.entity_id
_entity_poly.type
_entity_poly.pdbx_seq_one_letter_code
_entity_poly.pdbx_strand_id
1 'polypeptide(L)'
;MNAAAPRHGTIPDFLALTDGLSIARVAEILRCCTRTIRNYVAGRSPIPWHRVELLRRIALESNRAATGASASASAPAVPESPVVANLEPDPAAPDVPPDELLAWVGVHASHYLSSQRSFAHYVRGWNVVDKIRRAKREGTFAAVLAQWRVLAIELPRMWRSGPLWTGVGPPAYRTRESGS
;
A
#
# COMPACT_ATOMS: atom_id res chain seq x y z
N MET A 1 30.50 -9.70 -9.66
CA MET A 1 30.27 -8.27 -9.35
C MET A 1 28.77 -8.03 -9.41
N ASN A 2 28.11 -7.90 -8.25
CA ASN A 2 26.67 -7.62 -8.22
C ASN A 2 26.46 -6.18 -8.69
N ALA A 3 25.92 -6.00 -9.90
CA ALA A 3 25.52 -4.68 -10.37
C ALA A 3 24.52 -4.11 -9.35
N ALA A 4 24.93 -3.07 -8.63
CA ALA A 4 24.06 -2.40 -7.66
C ALA A 4 22.78 -1.98 -8.38
N ALA A 5 21.62 -2.40 -7.85
CA ALA A 5 20.34 -2.06 -8.43
C ALA A 5 20.26 -0.53 -8.64
N PRO A 6 19.81 -0.06 -9.82
CA PRO A 6 19.79 1.36 -10.12
C PRO A 6 18.97 2.11 -9.07
N ARG A 7 19.60 3.07 -8.40
CA ARG A 7 18.98 3.86 -7.31
C ARG A 7 17.84 4.76 -7.81
N HIS A 8 17.86 5.08 -9.10
CA HIS A 8 16.92 5.97 -9.76
C HIS A 8 16.42 5.36 -11.07
N GLY A 9 15.15 5.60 -11.39
CA GLY A 9 14.60 5.32 -12.72
C GLY A 9 14.99 6.40 -13.73
N THR A 10 14.83 6.10 -15.01
CA THR A 10 15.16 7.01 -16.10
C THR A 10 13.94 7.87 -16.48
N ILE A 11 14.18 9.07 -17.01
CA ILE A 11 13.12 9.94 -17.52
C ILE A 11 12.38 9.28 -18.69
N PRO A 12 13.06 8.66 -19.69
CA PRO A 12 12.37 7.94 -20.78
C PRO A 12 11.40 6.87 -20.28
N ASP A 13 11.80 6.04 -19.32
CA ASP A 13 10.92 5.01 -18.74
C ASP A 13 9.71 5.64 -18.06
N PHE A 14 9.93 6.71 -17.30
CA PHE A 14 8.87 7.42 -16.62
C PHE A 14 7.87 8.04 -17.61
N LEU A 15 8.35 8.65 -18.69
CA LEU A 15 7.50 9.23 -19.72
C LEU A 15 6.72 8.15 -20.47
N ALA A 16 7.35 7.03 -20.83
CA ALA A 16 6.67 5.92 -21.50
C ALA A 16 5.55 5.31 -20.63
N LEU A 17 5.77 5.20 -19.33
CA LEU A 17 4.79 4.65 -18.38
C LEU A 17 3.68 5.64 -17.98
N THR A 18 3.87 6.93 -18.27
CA THR A 18 2.90 7.98 -17.95
C THR A 18 2.30 8.62 -19.19
N ASP A 19 2.61 8.07 -20.36
CA ASP A 19 2.08 8.57 -21.62
C ASP A 19 0.54 8.51 -21.63
N GLY A 20 -0.06 9.59 -22.12
CA GLY A 20 -1.52 9.78 -22.08
C GLY A 20 -2.14 10.08 -20.69
N LEU A 21 -1.38 10.06 -19.60
CA LEU A 21 -1.88 10.43 -18.27
C LEU A 21 -1.65 11.91 -17.96
N SER A 22 -2.63 12.55 -17.32
CA SER A 22 -2.44 13.91 -16.80
C SER A 22 -1.47 13.93 -15.61
N ILE A 23 -0.75 15.04 -15.43
CA ILE A 23 0.15 15.24 -14.27
C ILE A 23 -0.60 15.03 -12.95
N ALA A 24 -1.86 15.44 -12.87
CA ALA A 24 -2.71 15.24 -11.69
C ALA A 24 -2.96 13.75 -11.44
N ARG A 25 -3.26 12.98 -12.50
CA ARG A 25 -3.49 11.53 -12.40
C ARG A 25 -2.23 10.78 -11.99
N VAL A 26 -1.07 11.13 -12.54
CA VAL A 26 0.21 10.55 -12.15
C VAL A 26 0.55 10.88 -10.69
N ALA A 27 0.28 12.11 -10.26
CA ALA A 27 0.49 12.55 -8.87
C ALA A 27 -0.40 11.76 -7.89
N GLU A 28 -1.65 11.51 -8.27
CA GLU A 28 -2.59 10.68 -7.52
C GLU A 28 -2.11 9.23 -7.38
N ILE A 29 -1.72 8.60 -8.51
CA ILE A 29 -1.19 7.22 -8.55
C ILE A 29 0.04 7.09 -7.64
N LEU A 30 0.97 8.04 -7.74
CA LEU A 30 2.22 8.03 -6.98
C LEU A 30 2.10 8.65 -5.58
N ARG A 31 0.88 9.03 -5.16
CA ARG A 31 0.56 9.64 -3.85
C ARG A 31 1.53 10.79 -3.50
N CYS A 32 1.74 11.70 -4.44
CA CYS A 32 2.63 12.85 -4.25
C CYS A 32 2.03 14.13 -4.85
N CYS A 33 2.70 15.27 -4.68
CA CYS A 33 2.21 16.52 -5.24
C CYS A 33 2.53 16.64 -6.74
N THR A 34 1.69 17.37 -7.47
CA THR A 34 1.89 17.64 -8.91
C THR A 34 3.21 18.35 -9.20
N ARG A 35 3.74 19.11 -8.23
CA ARG A 35 5.06 19.74 -8.32
C ARG A 35 6.19 18.72 -8.44
N THR A 36 6.12 17.61 -7.69
CA THR A 36 7.09 16.51 -7.80
C THR A 36 7.08 15.89 -9.20
N ILE A 37 5.89 15.64 -9.75
CA ILE A 37 5.75 15.09 -11.11
C ILE A 37 6.32 16.05 -12.17
N ARG A 38 6.01 17.36 -12.07
CA ARG A 38 6.60 18.38 -12.96
C ARG A 38 8.13 18.41 -12.88
N ASN A 39 8.71 18.16 -11.70
CA ASN A 39 10.17 18.10 -11.55
C ASN A 39 10.77 16.83 -12.16
N TYR A 40 10.08 15.68 -12.09
CA TYR A 40 10.51 14.45 -12.75
C TYR A 40 10.49 14.60 -14.28
N VAL A 41 9.38 15.09 -14.84
CA VAL A 41 9.24 15.32 -16.29
C VAL A 41 10.29 16.29 -16.81
N ALA A 42 10.59 17.34 -16.05
CA ALA A 42 11.61 18.33 -16.42
C ALA A 42 13.05 17.93 -16.06
N GLY A 43 13.29 16.73 -15.54
CA GLY A 43 14.60 16.26 -15.12
C GLY A 43 15.25 17.05 -13.97
N ARG A 44 14.48 17.87 -13.25
CA ARG A 44 14.95 18.69 -12.10
C ARG A 44 15.09 17.89 -10.81
N SER A 45 14.59 16.67 -10.77
CA SER A 45 14.72 15.79 -9.60
C SER A 45 14.90 14.35 -10.04
N PRO A 46 15.79 13.58 -9.38
CA PRO A 46 15.95 12.18 -9.69
C PRO A 46 14.67 11.42 -9.35
N ILE A 47 14.29 10.48 -10.22
CA ILE A 47 13.08 9.68 -10.06
C ILE A 47 13.45 8.45 -9.22
N PRO A 48 12.92 8.26 -8.01
CA PRO A 48 13.22 7.05 -7.24
C PRO A 48 12.78 5.80 -8.00
N TRP A 49 13.65 4.78 -8.06
CA TRP A 49 13.39 3.53 -8.79
C TRP A 49 12.03 2.90 -8.43
N HIS A 50 11.67 2.89 -7.14
CA HIS A 50 10.41 2.31 -6.66
C HIS A 50 9.16 2.95 -7.29
N ARG A 51 9.24 4.22 -7.72
CA ARG A 51 8.11 4.90 -8.38
C ARG A 51 7.91 4.42 -9.81
N VAL A 52 9.00 4.22 -10.54
CA VAL A 52 8.96 3.65 -11.89
C VAL A 52 8.46 2.22 -11.81
N GLU A 53 8.90 1.45 -10.82
CA GLU A 53 8.46 0.07 -10.63
C GLU A 53 6.96 -0.04 -10.29
N LEU A 54 6.44 0.86 -9.45
CA LEU A 54 5.00 0.92 -9.17
C LEU A 54 4.19 1.19 -10.45
N LEU A 55 4.63 2.14 -11.29
CA LEU A 55 3.97 2.44 -12.56
C LEU A 55 4.01 1.24 -13.53
N ARG A 56 5.13 0.50 -13.59
CA ARG A 56 5.24 -0.72 -14.40
C ARG A 56 4.23 -1.78 -13.97
N ARG A 57 4.08 -2.01 -12.66
CA ARG A 57 3.11 -3.00 -12.14
C ARG A 57 1.67 -2.62 -12.49
N ILE A 58 1.32 -1.34 -12.32
CA ILE A 58 -0.01 -0.84 -12.67
C ILE A 58 -0.29 -0.98 -14.17
N ALA A 59 0.69 -0.63 -15.02
CA ALA A 59 0.56 -0.80 -16.47
C ALA A 59 0.39 -2.28 -16.85
N LEU A 60 1.12 -3.19 -16.20
CA LEU A 60 1.02 -4.63 -16.44
C LEU A 60 -0.34 -5.21 -16.01
N GLU A 61 -0.86 -4.79 -14.86
CA GLU A 61 -2.20 -5.15 -14.39
C GLU A 61 -3.30 -4.62 -15.33
N SER A 62 -3.15 -3.37 -15.78
CA SER A 62 -4.09 -2.74 -16.72
C SER A 62 -4.09 -3.47 -18.07
N ASN A 63 -2.91 -3.85 -18.57
CA ASN A 63 -2.78 -4.65 -19.78
C ASN A 63 -3.40 -6.04 -19.60
N ARG A 64 -3.16 -6.72 -18.47
CA ARG A 64 -3.81 -8.02 -18.17
C ARG A 64 -5.33 -7.93 -18.16
N ALA A 65 -5.89 -6.89 -17.56
CA ALA A 65 -7.32 -6.63 -17.56
C ALA A 65 -7.86 -6.37 -18.99
N ALA A 66 -7.14 -5.59 -19.79
CA ALA A 66 -7.52 -5.28 -21.17
C ALA A 66 -7.41 -6.47 -22.13
N THR A 67 -6.45 -7.38 -21.92
CA THR A 67 -6.24 -8.55 -22.81
C THR A 67 -7.20 -9.70 -22.55
N GLY A 68 -8.20 -9.55 -21.66
CA GLY A 68 -9.23 -10.56 -21.46
C GLY A 68 -8.70 -11.92 -20.98
N ALA A 69 -7.49 -11.97 -20.42
CA ALA A 69 -6.94 -13.16 -19.74
C ALA A 69 -7.64 -13.36 -18.39
N SER A 70 -8.97 -13.44 -18.44
CA SER A 70 -9.81 -13.88 -17.36
C SER A 70 -9.73 -15.40 -17.35
N ALA A 71 -8.64 -15.93 -16.79
CA ALA A 71 -8.68 -17.28 -16.27
C ALA A 71 -9.70 -17.25 -15.13
N SER A 72 -10.91 -17.73 -15.42
CA SER A 72 -11.88 -18.14 -14.42
C SER A 72 -11.23 -19.18 -13.52
N ALA A 73 -10.53 -18.71 -12.48
CA ALA A 73 -10.33 -19.49 -11.29
C ALA A 73 -11.59 -19.26 -10.46
N SER A 74 -12.39 -20.32 -10.33
CA SER A 74 -13.43 -20.44 -9.31
C SER A 74 -12.95 -19.79 -8.02
N ALA A 75 -13.79 -18.95 -7.40
CA ALA A 75 -13.47 -18.22 -6.18
C ALA A 75 -12.74 -19.14 -5.19
N PRO A 76 -11.42 -18.94 -4.96
CA PRO A 76 -10.80 -19.59 -3.83
C PRO A 76 -11.45 -18.97 -2.60
N ALA A 77 -11.74 -19.80 -1.60
CA ALA A 77 -12.20 -19.34 -0.29
C ALA A 77 -11.40 -18.09 0.11
N VAL A 78 -12.11 -17.03 0.51
CA VAL A 78 -11.56 -15.68 0.78
C VAL A 78 -10.19 -15.84 1.44
N PRO A 79 -9.08 -15.62 0.71
CA PRO A 79 -7.77 -15.86 1.28
C PRO A 79 -7.59 -14.82 2.38
N GLU A 80 -7.54 -15.32 3.61
CA GLU A 80 -7.37 -14.49 4.77
C GLU A 80 -6.01 -13.77 4.68
N SER A 81 -5.96 -12.53 5.19
CA SER A 81 -4.73 -11.75 5.20
C SER A 81 -3.62 -12.55 5.91
N PRO A 82 -2.40 -12.67 5.34
CA PRO A 82 -1.27 -13.36 5.97
C PRO A 82 -0.73 -12.59 7.20
N VAL A 83 -1.34 -11.46 7.53
CA VAL A 83 -0.95 -10.53 8.57
C VAL A 83 -2.20 -10.12 9.35
N VAL A 84 -2.11 -10.15 10.68
CA VAL A 84 -3.18 -9.82 11.63
C VAL A 84 -2.79 -8.60 12.45
N ALA A 85 -3.77 -7.80 12.86
CA ALA A 85 -3.53 -6.66 13.74
C ALA A 85 -2.94 -7.12 15.08
N ASN A 86 -1.89 -6.41 15.50
CA ASN A 86 -1.25 -6.59 16.80
C ASN A 86 -1.74 -5.49 17.75
N LEU A 87 -3.05 -5.39 17.91
CA LEU A 87 -3.71 -4.30 18.63
C LEU A 87 -4.91 -4.86 19.38
N GLU A 88 -5.12 -4.35 20.59
CA GLU A 88 -6.34 -4.65 21.32
C GLU A 88 -7.56 -4.04 20.62
N PRO A 89 -8.71 -4.74 20.58
CA PRO A 89 -9.96 -4.17 20.10
C PRO A 89 -10.32 -2.89 20.87
N ASP A 90 -10.76 -1.86 20.15
CA ASP A 90 -11.24 -0.63 20.79
C ASP A 90 -12.66 -0.84 21.34
N PRO A 91 -12.89 -0.78 22.67
CA PRO A 91 -14.22 -0.96 23.24
C PRO A 91 -15.20 0.15 22.82
N ALA A 92 -14.72 1.32 22.37
CA ALA A 92 -15.55 2.42 21.88
C ALA A 92 -15.96 2.25 20.41
N ALA A 93 -15.38 1.31 19.68
CA ALA A 93 -15.65 1.06 18.26
C ALA A 93 -15.75 -0.44 17.93
N PRO A 94 -16.68 -1.19 18.54
CA PRO A 94 -16.79 -2.63 18.33
C PRO A 94 -17.17 -3.01 16.89
N ASP A 95 -17.74 -2.08 16.11
CA ASP A 95 -18.15 -2.25 14.72
C ASP A 95 -16.99 -2.11 13.70
N VAL A 96 -15.81 -1.70 14.16
CA VAL A 96 -14.60 -1.56 13.35
C VAL A 96 -13.46 -2.36 14.00
N PRO A 97 -13.32 -3.66 13.68
CA PRO A 97 -12.30 -4.51 14.30
C PRO A 97 -10.87 -4.06 13.92
N PRO A 98 -9.86 -4.42 14.73
CA PRO A 98 -8.46 -4.06 14.50
C PRO A 98 -7.93 -4.41 13.10
N ASP A 99 -8.36 -5.51 12.51
CA ASP A 99 -7.93 -5.93 11.17
C ASP A 99 -8.41 -4.96 10.06
N GLU A 100 -9.55 -4.31 10.26
CA GLU A 100 -10.05 -3.30 9.33
C GLU A 100 -9.30 -1.97 9.47
N LEU A 101 -8.97 -1.58 10.70
CA LEU A 101 -8.05 -0.45 10.95
C LEU A 101 -6.70 -0.73 10.31
N LEU A 102 -6.19 -1.95 10.45
CA LEU A 102 -4.94 -2.36 9.85
C LEU A 102 -5.00 -2.29 8.32
N ALA A 103 -6.07 -2.81 7.71
CA ALA A 103 -6.26 -2.76 6.26
C ALA A 103 -6.30 -1.31 5.75
N TRP A 104 -7.05 -0.45 6.42
CA TRP A 104 -7.16 0.96 6.06
C TRP A 104 -5.80 1.67 6.13
N VAL A 105 -5.12 1.58 7.28
CA VAL A 105 -3.83 2.24 7.48
C VAL A 105 -2.77 1.64 6.55
N GLY A 106 -2.81 0.34 6.31
CA GLY A 106 -1.90 -0.32 5.38
C GLY A 106 -2.03 0.15 3.94
N VAL A 107 -3.25 0.40 3.46
CA VAL A 107 -3.49 0.93 2.11
C VAL A 107 -3.13 2.41 2.01
N HIS A 108 -3.50 3.22 3.01
CA HIS A 108 -3.43 4.67 2.90
C HIS A 108 -2.16 5.29 3.49
N ALA A 109 -1.53 4.65 4.45
CA ALA A 109 -0.44 5.23 5.25
C ALA A 109 0.48 4.16 5.86
N SER A 110 0.98 3.23 5.04
CA SER A 110 1.74 2.04 5.48
C SER A 110 2.95 2.31 6.40
N HIS A 111 3.55 3.50 6.33
CA HIS A 111 4.65 3.91 7.22
C HIS A 111 4.25 4.02 8.70
N TYR A 112 2.96 4.22 9.00
CA TYR A 112 2.44 4.21 10.37
C TYR A 112 2.28 2.79 10.95
N LEU A 113 2.47 1.73 10.15
CA LEU A 113 2.47 0.35 10.64
C LEU A 113 3.73 -0.01 11.46
N SER A 114 4.72 0.88 11.49
CA SER A 114 6.07 0.69 12.06
C SER A 114 6.07 0.46 13.55
N SER A 115 5.06 0.99 14.24
CA SER A 115 4.83 0.73 15.65
C SER A 115 3.36 0.88 16.00
N GLN A 116 2.91 0.18 17.03
CA GLN A 116 1.58 0.37 17.62
C GLN A 116 1.32 1.84 18.01
N ARG A 117 2.34 2.54 18.52
CA ARG A 117 2.22 3.95 18.94
C ARG A 117 1.95 4.87 17.74
N SER A 118 2.73 4.74 16.68
CA SER A 118 2.56 5.52 15.44
C SER A 118 1.19 5.23 14.82
N PHE A 119 0.81 3.96 14.78
CA PHE A 119 -0.49 3.51 14.32
C PHE A 119 -1.64 4.15 15.09
N ALA A 120 -1.63 4.06 16.43
CA ALA A 120 -2.69 4.61 17.28
C ALA A 120 -2.80 6.13 17.13
N HIS A 121 -1.67 6.83 17.02
CA HIS A 121 -1.65 8.26 16.76
C HIS A 121 -2.32 8.61 15.43
N TYR A 122 -2.03 7.85 14.36
CA TYR A 122 -2.67 8.06 13.07
C TYR A 122 -4.17 7.78 13.11
N VAL A 123 -4.59 6.63 13.67
CA VAL A 123 -6.00 6.24 13.76
C VAL A 123 -6.83 7.31 14.48
N ARG A 124 -6.34 7.77 15.63
CA ARG A 124 -7.00 8.82 16.42
C ARG A 124 -6.96 10.17 15.69
N GLY A 125 -5.78 10.62 15.28
CA GLY A 125 -5.59 11.95 14.68
C GLY A 125 -6.32 12.14 13.35
N TRP A 126 -6.54 11.06 12.59
CA TRP A 126 -7.23 11.09 11.30
C TRP A 126 -8.65 10.55 11.33
N ASN A 127 -9.18 10.23 12.52
CA ASN A 127 -10.51 9.67 12.73
C ASN A 127 -10.83 8.51 11.75
N VAL A 128 -9.97 7.49 11.76
CA VAL A 128 -10.04 6.37 10.80
C VAL A 128 -11.31 5.54 10.99
N VAL A 129 -11.80 5.39 12.22
CA VAL A 129 -13.03 4.65 12.54
C VAL A 129 -14.22 5.19 11.76
N ASP A 130 -14.46 6.50 11.80
CA ASP A 130 -15.60 7.10 11.10
C ASP A 130 -15.45 7.03 9.57
N LYS A 131 -14.21 7.06 9.08
CA LYS A 131 -13.92 6.87 7.65
C LYS A 131 -14.25 5.46 7.19
N ILE A 132 -13.91 4.45 7.98
CA ILE A 132 -14.27 3.06 7.69
C ILE A 132 -15.79 2.90 7.73
N ARG A 133 -16.47 3.42 8.75
CA ARG A 133 -17.95 3.39 8.83
C ARG A 133 -18.59 4.02 7.60
N ARG A 134 -18.09 5.17 7.15
CA ARG A 134 -18.56 5.83 5.93
C ARG A 134 -18.31 4.96 4.69
N ALA A 135 -17.10 4.43 4.53
CA ALA A 135 -16.75 3.58 3.39
C ALA A 135 -17.57 2.29 3.35
N LYS A 136 -17.93 1.71 4.51
CA LYS A 136 -18.84 0.57 4.61
C LYS A 136 -20.24 0.94 4.13
N ARG A 137 -20.80 2.06 4.61
CA ARG A 137 -22.12 2.56 4.18
C ARG A 137 -22.19 2.85 2.68
N GLU A 138 -21.10 3.37 2.11
CA GLU A 138 -20.99 3.67 0.68
C GLU A 138 -20.61 2.43 -0.17
N GLY A 139 -20.34 1.27 0.45
CA GLY A 139 -19.94 0.04 -0.24
C GLY A 139 -18.51 0.06 -0.81
N THR A 140 -17.72 1.09 -0.53
CA THR A 140 -16.36 1.27 -1.09
C THR A 140 -15.26 0.58 -0.28
N PHE A 141 -15.56 0.17 0.95
CA PHE A 141 -14.58 -0.47 1.84
C PHE A 141 -14.07 -1.83 1.32
N ALA A 142 -14.88 -2.55 0.51
CA ALA A 142 -14.47 -3.81 -0.10
C ALA A 142 -13.20 -3.67 -0.98
N ALA A 143 -13.05 -2.52 -1.66
CA ALA A 143 -11.86 -2.24 -2.46
C ALA A 143 -10.60 -2.05 -1.59
N VAL A 144 -10.75 -1.43 -0.42
CA VAL A 144 -9.66 -1.29 0.57
C VAL A 144 -9.19 -2.66 1.04
N LEU A 145 -10.13 -3.56 1.36
CA LEU A 145 -9.78 -4.93 1.77
C LEU A 145 -9.09 -5.72 0.64
N ALA A 146 -9.57 -5.60 -0.59
CA ALA A 146 -8.95 -6.26 -1.74
C ALA A 146 -7.51 -5.76 -1.96
N GLN A 147 -7.29 -4.45 -1.92
CA GLN A 147 -5.97 -3.85 -2.06
C GLN A 147 -5.05 -4.23 -0.89
N TRP A 148 -5.59 -4.25 0.34
CA TRP A 148 -4.83 -4.66 1.52
C TRP A 148 -4.28 -6.07 1.40
N ARG A 149 -5.07 -7.03 0.90
CA ARG A 149 -4.61 -8.43 0.71
C ARG A 149 -3.36 -8.52 -0.17
N VAL A 150 -3.29 -7.70 -1.22
CA VAL A 150 -2.12 -7.65 -2.12
C VAL A 150 -0.91 -7.07 -1.39
N LEU A 151 -1.10 -5.97 -0.63
CA LEU A 151 -0.01 -5.31 0.08
C LEU A 151 0.51 -6.12 1.28
N ALA A 152 -0.38 -6.79 2.00
CA ALA A 152 -0.06 -7.56 3.21
C ALA A 152 0.93 -8.70 2.94
N ILE A 153 0.93 -9.28 1.73
CA ILE A 153 1.90 -10.30 1.30
C ILE A 153 3.32 -9.73 1.24
N GLU A 154 3.46 -8.49 0.81
CA GLU A 154 4.76 -7.84 0.59
C GLU A 154 5.29 -7.14 1.84
N LEU A 155 4.43 -6.81 2.80
CA LEU A 155 4.81 -6.11 4.05
C LEU A 155 5.92 -6.82 4.85
N PRO A 156 5.82 -8.13 5.15
CA PRO A 156 6.90 -8.86 5.82
C PRO A 156 8.19 -8.97 4.99
N ARG A 157 8.13 -8.78 3.67
CA ARG A 157 9.30 -8.80 2.77
C ARG A 157 9.98 -7.43 2.74
N MET A 158 9.19 -6.37 2.64
CA MET A 158 9.68 -4.99 2.60
C MET A 158 10.40 -4.59 3.90
N TRP A 159 10.01 -5.17 5.04
CA TRP A 159 10.45 -4.73 6.37
C TRP A 159 11.50 -5.65 7.01
N ARG A 160 11.95 -6.68 6.28
CA ARG A 160 13.07 -7.55 6.68
C ARG A 160 14.45 -6.91 6.52
N SER A 161 14.53 -5.67 6.06
CA SER A 161 15.79 -4.98 5.74
C SER A 161 16.13 -3.91 6.79
N GLY A 162 16.84 -4.29 7.85
CA GLY A 162 17.76 -3.37 8.54
C GLY A 162 17.70 -3.36 10.08
N PRO A 163 18.85 -3.10 10.74
CA PRO A 163 19.00 -3.07 12.21
C PRO A 163 18.40 -1.81 12.87
N LEU A 164 17.55 -1.05 12.18
CA LEU A 164 17.10 0.29 12.59
C LEU A 164 15.91 0.31 13.57
N TRP A 165 15.38 -0.84 13.97
CA TRP A 165 14.03 -0.92 14.57
C TRP A 165 13.97 -1.45 16.00
N THR A 166 15.11 -1.67 16.66
CA THR A 166 15.17 -2.11 18.06
C THR A 166 14.61 -1.08 19.07
N GLY A 167 14.30 0.16 18.64
CA GLY A 167 13.84 1.24 19.51
C GLY A 167 12.38 1.71 19.36
N VAL A 168 11.59 1.17 18.41
CA VAL A 168 10.26 1.76 18.06
C VAL A 168 9.07 0.96 18.60
N GLY A 169 9.32 -0.12 19.36
CA GLY A 169 8.27 -1.01 19.85
C GLY A 169 7.74 -1.97 18.77
N PRO A 170 6.83 -2.90 19.11
CA PRO A 170 6.37 -3.91 18.17
C PRO A 170 5.57 -3.26 17.02
N PRO A 171 5.67 -3.80 15.79
CA PRO A 171 4.86 -3.34 14.67
C PRO A 171 3.37 -3.50 14.98
N ALA A 172 2.54 -2.71 14.31
CA ALA A 172 1.08 -2.74 14.48
C ALA A 172 0.42 -4.02 13.95
N TYR A 173 1.23 -4.97 13.47
CA TYR A 173 0.80 -6.23 12.90
C TYR A 173 1.73 -7.37 13.29
N ARG A 174 1.23 -8.61 13.23
CA ARG A 174 2.01 -9.85 13.31
C ARG A 174 1.73 -10.69 12.07
N THR A 175 2.72 -11.46 11.62
CA THR A 175 2.47 -12.52 10.64
C THR A 175 1.50 -13.51 11.26
N ARG A 176 0.44 -13.86 10.52
CA ARG A 176 -0.43 -14.96 10.91
C ARG A 176 0.43 -16.23 10.89
N GLU A 177 0.71 -16.80 12.05
CA GLU A 177 1.40 -18.08 12.10
C GLU A 177 0.49 -19.10 11.39
N SER A 178 1.03 -19.74 10.35
CA SER A 178 0.38 -20.89 9.73
C SER A 178 0.27 -21.95 10.82
N GLY A 179 -0.92 -22.14 11.39
CA GLY A 179 -1.18 -23.22 12.33
C GLY A 179 -0.67 -24.53 11.72
N SER A 180 0.10 -25.25 12.53
CA SER A 180 0.68 -26.56 12.22
C SER A 180 -0.38 -27.65 12.08
#